data_AF-A0A374TAR6-F1
#
_entry.id   AF-A0A374TAR6-F1
#
_cell.length_a   1.000
_cell.length_b   1.000
_cell.length_c   1.000
_cell.angle_alpha   90.00
_cell.angle_beta   90.00
_cell.angle_gamma   90.00
#
_symmetry.space_group_name_H-M   'P 1'
#
loop_
_entity.id
_entity.type
_entity.pdbx_description
1 polymer ?
#
loop_
_entity_poly.entity_id
_entity_poly.type
_entity_poly.pdbx_seq_one_letter_code
_entity_poly.pdbx_strand_id
1 'polypeptide(L)'
;MIQISKYNKQHPLRIFEAFAGYGSQSLAFKYLKEKHHEFDFKVVGYSEIEASAIQAYGLLHGRDITNYGDVTRIDWNEVPDFDFISWSSPCQDFSNAGLRKGAEEGSGTRSSLIFQERRMLEAKHPKYVMLENVKGLLTKKMRKYFFQYLADLDSFGYTSFYKVLNAKDYGIPQNRERIFVISILRTEDDPNPEYHFPSPIKLETTVEDILEDDVSPEYYLSQPLLEKYLTKADINESIQKLYPEDFNTQNG
;
A
#
# COMPACT_ATOMS: atom_id res chain seq x y z
N MET A 1 -3.00 -15.22 -15.31
CA MET A 1 -1.71 -15.39 -14.58
C MET A 1 -0.66 -14.55 -15.30
N ILE A 2 0.02 -13.60 -14.63
CA ILE A 2 1.14 -12.90 -15.28
C ILE A 2 2.16 -13.97 -15.64
N GLN A 3 2.40 -14.21 -16.92
CA GLN A 3 3.53 -15.03 -17.34
C GLN A 3 4.79 -14.23 -17.01
N ILE A 4 5.33 -14.45 -15.82
CA ILE A 4 6.54 -13.79 -15.31
C ILE A 4 7.67 -13.89 -16.34
N SER A 5 7.72 -15.00 -17.10
CA SER A 5 8.65 -15.22 -18.22
C SER A 5 8.59 -14.18 -19.34
N LYS A 6 7.47 -13.45 -19.51
CA LYS A 6 7.34 -12.37 -20.50
C LYS A 6 8.25 -11.18 -20.17
N TYR A 7 8.47 -10.92 -18.89
CA TYR A 7 9.23 -9.77 -18.42
C TYR A 7 10.60 -10.22 -17.92
N ASN A 8 11.63 -9.98 -18.72
CA ASN A 8 12.98 -10.51 -18.50
C ASN A 8 14.04 -9.42 -18.72
N LYS A 9 15.32 -9.77 -18.63
CA LYS A 9 16.42 -8.80 -18.74
C LYS A 9 16.43 -8.00 -20.04
N GLN A 10 15.97 -8.58 -21.14
CA GLN A 10 15.88 -7.92 -22.45
C GLN A 10 14.62 -7.04 -22.56
N HIS A 11 13.54 -7.46 -21.88
CA HIS A 11 12.25 -6.78 -21.88
C HIS A 11 11.71 -6.65 -20.45
N PRO A 12 12.30 -5.77 -19.62
CA PRO A 12 11.91 -5.66 -18.21
C PRO A 12 10.51 -5.07 -18.08
N LEU A 13 9.78 -5.45 -17.02
CA LEU A 13 8.53 -4.79 -16.67
C LEU A 13 8.81 -3.34 -16.29
N ARG A 14 8.28 -2.38 -17.05
CA ARG A 14 8.45 -0.95 -16.77
C ARG A 14 7.39 -0.50 -15.79
N ILE A 15 7.82 0.13 -14.70
CA ILE A 15 6.96 0.46 -13.56
C ILE A 15 6.98 1.96 -13.31
N PHE A 16 5.81 2.53 -13.06
CA PHE A 16 5.66 3.84 -12.44
C PHE A 16 5.04 3.69 -11.04
N GLU A 17 5.53 4.45 -10.06
CA GLU A 17 5.00 4.42 -8.68
C GLU A 17 4.35 5.76 -8.32
N ALA A 18 3.02 5.85 -8.37
CA ALA A 18 2.29 7.02 -7.88
C ALA A 18 2.03 6.93 -6.37
N PHE A 19 2.22 8.05 -5.66
CA PHE A 19 2.16 8.12 -4.19
C PHE A 19 3.15 7.13 -3.55
N ALA A 20 4.39 7.17 -4.01
CA ALA A 20 5.36 6.10 -3.80
C ALA A 20 5.72 5.89 -2.32
N GLY A 21 5.60 6.91 -1.47
CA GLY A 21 6.13 6.86 -0.12
C GLY A 21 7.62 6.53 -0.16
N TYR A 22 8.02 5.50 0.57
CA TYR A 22 9.39 5.00 0.57
C TYR A 22 9.67 3.93 -0.51
N GLY A 23 8.71 3.60 -1.39
CA GLY A 23 8.91 2.65 -2.49
C GLY A 23 8.66 1.18 -2.13
N SER A 24 7.64 0.90 -1.31
CA SER A 24 7.33 -0.47 -0.89
C SER A 24 7.01 -1.43 -2.05
N GLN A 25 6.43 -0.92 -3.13
CA GLN A 25 6.14 -1.66 -4.35
C GLN A 25 7.44 -2.04 -5.07
N SER A 26 8.37 -1.10 -5.19
CA SER A 26 9.73 -1.39 -5.65
C SER A 26 10.44 -2.45 -4.81
N LEU A 27 10.29 -2.45 -3.48
CA LEU A 27 10.84 -3.54 -2.64
C LEU A 27 10.18 -4.89 -2.96
N ALA A 28 8.86 -4.92 -3.19
CA ALA A 28 8.16 -6.14 -3.60
C ALA A 28 8.66 -6.68 -4.95
N PHE A 29 8.93 -5.81 -5.94
CA PHE A 29 9.51 -6.23 -7.22
C PHE A 29 10.96 -6.70 -7.10
N LYS A 30 11.77 -6.10 -6.22
CA LYS A 30 13.12 -6.61 -5.90
C LYS A 30 13.04 -8.02 -5.33
N TYR A 31 12.17 -8.24 -4.34
CA TYR A 31 11.94 -9.56 -3.76
C TYR A 31 11.47 -10.57 -4.81
N LEU A 32 10.57 -10.17 -5.71
CA LEU A 32 10.11 -11.04 -6.80
C LEU A 32 11.27 -11.43 -7.73
N LYS A 33 12.12 -10.48 -8.12
CA LYS A 33 13.33 -10.72 -8.93
C LYS A 33 14.34 -11.64 -8.24
N GLU A 34 14.48 -11.54 -6.92
CA GLU A 34 15.33 -12.45 -6.14
C GLU A 34 14.81 -13.89 -6.15
N LYS A 35 13.48 -14.08 -6.15
CA LYS A 35 12.84 -15.40 -6.21
C LYS A 35 12.70 -15.97 -7.62
N HIS A 36 12.70 -15.12 -8.64
CA HIS A 36 12.53 -15.49 -10.05
C HIS A 36 13.62 -14.81 -10.89
N HIS A 37 14.76 -15.47 -11.07
CA HIS A 37 15.93 -14.87 -11.74
C HIS A 37 15.73 -14.55 -13.23
N GLU A 38 14.74 -15.17 -13.86
CA GLU A 38 14.28 -14.87 -15.21
C GLU A 38 13.48 -13.57 -15.29
N PHE A 39 12.90 -13.12 -14.18
CA PHE A 39 12.13 -11.88 -14.10
C PHE A 39 13.06 -10.67 -14.04
N ASP A 40 12.69 -9.60 -14.75
CA ASP A 40 13.32 -8.31 -14.54
C ASP A 40 12.32 -7.16 -14.63
N PHE A 41 12.68 -6.04 -13.99
CA PHE A 41 11.86 -4.84 -13.94
C PHE A 41 12.71 -3.57 -13.93
N LYS A 42 12.11 -2.46 -14.32
CA LYS A 42 12.71 -1.13 -14.28
C LYS A 42 11.68 -0.11 -13.81
N VAL A 43 12.02 0.64 -12.78
CA VAL A 43 11.23 1.82 -12.40
C VAL A 43 11.58 2.96 -13.35
N VAL A 44 10.60 3.47 -14.08
CA VAL A 44 10.80 4.58 -15.04
C VAL A 44 10.59 5.95 -14.41
N GLY A 45 9.91 6.00 -13.27
CA GLY A 45 9.63 7.22 -12.52
C GLY A 45 8.73 6.95 -11.33
N TYR A 46 8.67 7.92 -10.42
CA TYR A 46 7.74 7.89 -9.29
C TYR A 46 7.18 9.28 -9.01
N SER A 47 6.12 9.34 -8.21
CA SER A 47 5.50 10.58 -7.73
C SER A 47 5.38 10.54 -6.22
N GLU A 48 6.10 11.44 -5.55
CA GLU A 48 6.02 11.67 -4.11
C GLU A 48 6.32 13.14 -3.79
N ILE A 49 5.59 13.71 -2.82
CA ILE A 49 5.69 15.11 -2.40
C ILE A 49 6.28 15.28 -1.00
N GLU A 50 6.22 14.23 -0.17
CA GLU A 50 6.69 14.28 1.20
C GLU A 50 8.21 14.11 1.24
N ALA A 51 8.92 15.11 1.78
CA ALA A 51 10.37 15.20 1.71
C ALA A 51 11.09 14.02 2.40
N SER A 52 10.57 13.55 3.54
CA SER A 52 11.18 12.41 4.25
C SER A 52 10.99 11.09 3.49
N ALA A 53 9.86 10.91 2.81
CA ALA A 53 9.56 9.78 1.96
C ALA A 53 10.44 9.80 0.70
N ILE A 54 10.63 10.95 0.07
CA ILE A 54 11.57 11.12 -1.06
C ILE A 54 12.99 10.75 -0.64
N GLN A 55 13.42 11.19 0.55
CA GLN A 55 14.73 10.86 1.09
C GLN A 55 14.88 9.35 1.32
N ALA A 56 13.89 8.73 1.98
CA ALA A 56 13.87 7.29 2.23
C ALA A 56 13.87 6.48 0.92
N TYR A 57 13.05 6.88 -0.05
CA TYR A 57 13.00 6.28 -1.38
C TYR A 57 14.39 6.32 -2.04
N GLY A 58 15.03 7.50 -2.06
CA GLY A 58 16.36 7.67 -2.64
C GLY A 58 17.46 6.84 -1.97
N LEU A 59 17.33 6.58 -0.66
CA LEU A 59 18.25 5.70 0.08
C LEU A 59 18.05 4.21 -0.26
N LEU A 60 16.80 3.79 -0.47
CA LEU A 60 16.43 2.39 -0.71
C LEU A 60 16.57 1.98 -2.18
N HIS A 61 16.32 2.90 -3.12
CA HIS A 61 16.16 2.61 -4.55
C HIS A 61 17.18 3.27 -5.46
N GLY A 62 17.95 4.24 -4.95
CA GLY A 62 18.83 5.08 -5.76
C GLY A 62 18.20 6.45 -6.03
N ARG A 63 19.04 7.43 -6.39
CA ARG A 63 18.64 8.84 -6.61
C ARG A 63 18.55 9.22 -8.10
N ASP A 64 18.78 8.26 -8.97
CA ASP A 64 18.76 8.38 -10.43
C ASP A 64 17.35 8.22 -11.03
N ILE A 65 16.41 7.64 -10.27
CA ILE A 65 15.01 7.54 -10.68
C ILE A 65 14.34 8.91 -10.55
N THR A 66 13.69 9.37 -11.61
CA THR A 66 13.03 10.67 -11.64
C THR A 66 11.79 10.71 -10.75
N ASN A 67 11.75 11.67 -9.81
CA ASN A 67 10.55 12.04 -9.09
C ASN A 67 9.77 13.11 -9.87
N TYR A 68 8.53 12.82 -10.22
CA TYR A 68 7.60 13.73 -10.90
C TYR A 68 6.82 14.63 -9.94
N GLY A 69 6.99 14.46 -8.62
CA GLY A 69 6.43 15.33 -7.60
C GLY A 69 4.91 15.18 -7.46
N ASP A 70 4.19 16.30 -7.43
CA ASP A 70 2.74 16.34 -7.25
C ASP A 70 2.01 15.70 -8.44
N VAL A 71 1.36 14.57 -8.19
CA VAL A 71 0.60 13.79 -9.19
C VAL A 71 -0.40 14.62 -9.99
N THR A 72 -0.98 15.68 -9.39
CA THR A 72 -1.97 16.54 -10.05
C THR A 72 -1.35 17.45 -11.11
N ARG A 73 -0.03 17.63 -11.08
CA ARG A 73 0.73 18.54 -11.95
C ARG A 73 1.59 17.79 -12.96
N ILE A 74 1.61 16.46 -12.92
CA ILE A 74 2.34 15.63 -13.87
C ILE A 74 1.75 15.85 -15.28
N ASP A 75 2.64 16.15 -16.23
CA ASP A 75 2.35 15.96 -17.64
C ASP A 75 2.71 14.53 -18.00
N TRP A 76 1.69 13.69 -18.15
CA TRP A 76 1.87 12.27 -18.42
C TRP A 76 2.46 12.02 -19.82
N ASN A 77 2.45 12.99 -20.74
CA ASN A 77 3.10 12.81 -22.04
C ASN A 77 4.63 12.82 -21.92
N GLU A 78 5.18 13.50 -20.91
CA GLU A 78 6.63 13.61 -20.65
C GLU A 78 7.16 12.45 -19.79
N VAL A 79 6.28 11.63 -19.21
CA VAL A 79 6.67 10.43 -18.47
C VAL A 79 7.07 9.33 -19.47
N PRO A 80 8.16 8.57 -19.32
CA PRO A 80 8.41 7.40 -20.16
C PRO A 80 7.27 6.39 -20.07
N ASP A 81 7.01 5.66 -21.15
CA ASP A 81 5.96 4.63 -21.13
C ASP A 81 6.28 3.51 -20.13
N PHE A 82 5.23 3.03 -19.46
CA PHE A 82 5.30 1.96 -18.46
C PHE A 82 4.21 0.92 -18.69
N ASP A 83 4.47 -0.29 -18.21
CA ASP A 83 3.57 -1.43 -18.33
C ASP A 83 2.71 -1.61 -17.07
N PHE A 84 3.22 -1.17 -15.92
CA PHE A 84 2.58 -1.29 -14.62
C PHE A 84 2.62 0.05 -13.88
N ILE A 85 1.52 0.42 -13.23
CA ILE A 85 1.50 1.54 -12.28
C ILE A 85 0.87 1.12 -10.95
N SER A 86 1.54 1.49 -9.85
CA SER A 86 0.91 1.46 -8.52
C SER A 86 0.28 2.81 -8.21
N TRP A 87 -0.96 2.79 -7.77
CA TRP A 87 -1.77 3.97 -7.47
C TRP A 87 -2.24 3.96 -6.00
N SER A 88 -1.29 4.07 -5.05
CA SER A 88 -1.56 4.00 -3.60
C SER A 88 -2.07 5.34 -3.04
N SER A 89 -3.15 5.86 -3.63
CA SER A 89 -3.67 7.20 -3.33
C SER A 89 -4.03 7.42 -1.85
N PRO A 90 -3.85 8.64 -1.31
CA PRO A 90 -4.11 8.94 0.09
C PRO A 90 -5.54 8.61 0.52
N CYS A 91 -5.67 8.01 1.70
CA CYS A 91 -6.95 7.56 2.24
C CYS A 91 -7.53 8.46 3.36
N GLN A 92 -6.94 9.63 3.59
CA GLN A 92 -7.12 10.37 4.84
C GLN A 92 -8.56 10.88 5.07
N ASP A 93 -9.29 11.25 4.02
CA ASP A 93 -10.69 11.65 4.14
C ASP A 93 -11.66 10.44 4.17
N PHE A 94 -11.12 9.22 4.13
CA PHE A 94 -11.87 7.95 4.25
C PHE A 94 -11.96 7.43 5.69
N SER A 95 -11.07 7.87 6.60
CA SER A 95 -11.10 7.48 8.02
C SER A 95 -11.83 8.52 8.86
N ASN A 96 -12.73 8.04 9.73
CA ASN A 96 -13.59 8.82 10.63
C ASN A 96 -12.90 10.06 11.26
N ALA A 97 -13.65 11.17 11.27
CA ALA A 97 -13.35 12.47 11.91
C ALA A 97 -12.59 13.52 11.08
N GLY A 98 -13.27 14.12 10.10
CA GLY A 98 -12.84 15.40 9.52
C GLY A 98 -13.48 15.66 8.16
N LEU A 99 -14.25 16.76 8.05
CA LEU A 99 -14.78 17.37 6.82
C LEU A 99 -15.61 16.46 5.88
N ARG A 100 -16.91 16.77 5.79
CA ARG A 100 -17.98 15.98 5.15
C ARG A 100 -17.90 15.80 3.62
N LYS A 101 -16.76 16.03 2.96
CA LYS A 101 -16.64 16.07 1.48
C LYS A 101 -16.27 14.73 0.80
N GLY A 102 -15.67 13.77 1.51
CA GLY A 102 -15.38 12.43 0.93
C GLY A 102 -14.47 12.47 -0.31
N ALA A 103 -14.64 11.54 -1.25
CA ALA A 103 -13.86 11.45 -2.50
C ALA A 103 -14.47 12.22 -3.68
N GLU A 104 -15.41 13.16 -3.45
CA GLU A 104 -16.06 13.85 -4.56
C GLU A 104 -15.05 14.51 -5.52
N GLU A 105 -15.20 14.28 -6.82
CA GLU A 105 -14.31 14.82 -7.84
C GLU A 105 -14.34 16.35 -7.80
N GLY A 106 -13.16 16.99 -7.89
CA GLY A 106 -13.04 18.45 -7.79
C GLY A 106 -13.32 19.02 -6.39
N SER A 107 -13.56 18.19 -5.36
CA SER A 107 -13.78 18.66 -3.99
C SER A 107 -12.52 19.21 -3.29
N GLY A 108 -11.34 18.96 -3.88
CA GLY A 108 -10.05 19.33 -3.33
C GLY A 108 -9.60 18.47 -2.15
N THR A 109 -10.29 17.37 -1.86
CA THR A 109 -9.90 16.42 -0.80
C THR A 109 -8.75 15.54 -1.27
N ARG A 110 -7.93 15.05 -0.33
CA ARG A 110 -6.83 14.13 -0.65
C ARG A 110 -7.38 12.82 -1.22
N SER A 111 -8.55 12.42 -0.75
CA SER A 111 -9.30 11.28 -1.26
C SER A 111 -9.82 11.42 -2.69
N SER A 112 -10.01 12.64 -3.21
CA SER A 112 -10.42 12.85 -4.61
C SER A 112 -9.29 12.54 -5.62
N LEU A 113 -8.04 12.43 -5.15
CA LEU A 113 -6.87 12.13 -5.97
C LEU A 113 -6.94 10.75 -6.63
N ILE A 114 -7.79 9.85 -6.16
CA ILE A 114 -8.06 8.57 -6.82
C ILE A 114 -8.48 8.77 -8.29
N PHE A 115 -9.21 9.85 -8.60
CA PHE A 115 -9.69 10.15 -9.96
C PHE A 115 -8.66 10.84 -10.87
N GLN A 116 -7.53 11.30 -10.33
CA GLN A 116 -6.43 11.82 -11.18
C GLN A 116 -5.84 10.72 -12.09
N GLU A 117 -6.12 9.45 -11.78
CA GLU A 117 -5.72 8.32 -12.59
C GLU A 117 -6.28 8.44 -14.02
N ARG A 118 -7.46 9.02 -14.24
CA ARG A 118 -8.05 9.19 -15.58
C ARG A 118 -7.11 9.89 -16.56
N ARG A 119 -6.44 10.96 -16.13
CA ARG A 119 -5.45 11.69 -16.94
C ARG A 119 -4.24 10.82 -17.30
N MET A 120 -3.83 9.97 -16.37
CA MET A 120 -2.76 8.99 -16.61
C MET A 120 -3.22 7.92 -17.59
N LEU A 121 -4.43 7.37 -17.42
CA LEU A 121 -5.01 6.36 -18.30
C LEU A 121 -5.11 6.89 -19.73
N GLU A 122 -5.66 8.10 -19.92
CA GLU A 122 -5.77 8.76 -21.23
C GLU A 122 -4.42 8.87 -21.96
N ALA A 123 -3.36 9.23 -21.24
CA ALA A 123 -2.05 9.45 -21.85
C ALA A 123 -1.22 8.17 -22.01
N LYS A 124 -1.34 7.20 -21.09
CA LYS A 124 -0.40 6.08 -20.96
C LYS A 124 -0.97 4.70 -21.23
N HIS A 125 -2.24 4.46 -20.93
CA HIS A 125 -2.89 3.16 -21.10
C HIS A 125 -1.99 1.95 -20.72
N PRO A 126 -1.41 1.88 -19.49
CA PRO A 126 -0.53 0.79 -19.09
C PRO A 126 -1.23 -0.57 -19.12
N LYS A 127 -0.49 -1.68 -19.29
CA LYS A 127 -1.10 -3.02 -19.28
C LYS A 127 -1.72 -3.37 -17.92
N TYR A 128 -1.13 -2.87 -16.82
CA TYR A 128 -1.54 -3.16 -15.46
C TYR A 128 -1.66 -1.90 -14.61
N VAL A 129 -2.75 -1.81 -13.86
CA VAL A 129 -2.99 -0.78 -12.86
C VAL A 129 -3.29 -1.46 -11.53
N MET A 130 -2.60 -1.04 -10.46
CA MET A 130 -2.84 -1.54 -9.12
C MET A 130 -3.20 -0.40 -8.18
N LEU A 131 -4.41 -0.41 -7.64
CA LEU A 131 -4.79 0.44 -6.50
C LEU A 131 -4.63 -0.36 -5.20
N GLU A 132 -3.97 0.24 -4.22
CA GLU A 132 -4.03 -0.17 -2.82
C GLU A 132 -4.71 0.93 -2.01
N ASN A 133 -5.62 0.53 -1.11
CA ASN A 133 -6.28 1.48 -0.22
C ASN A 133 -6.77 0.81 1.07
N VAL A 134 -7.29 1.61 2.01
CA VAL A 134 -7.91 1.08 3.23
C VAL A 134 -9.22 0.36 2.93
N LYS A 135 -9.56 -0.66 3.72
CA LYS A 135 -10.85 -1.36 3.63
C LYS A 135 -12.07 -0.43 3.73
N GLY A 136 -11.89 0.76 4.30
CA GLY A 136 -12.90 1.82 4.42
C GLY A 136 -13.51 2.27 3.09
N LEU A 137 -12.81 2.02 1.97
CA LEU A 137 -13.28 2.31 0.62
C LEU A 137 -14.58 1.54 0.27
N LEU A 138 -14.82 0.39 0.90
CA LEU A 138 -16.02 -0.44 0.70
C LEU A 138 -17.21 -0.08 1.62
N THR A 139 -17.07 0.92 2.48
CA THR A 139 -18.17 1.34 3.37
C THR A 139 -19.36 1.91 2.57
N LYS A 140 -20.57 1.90 3.14
CA LYS A 140 -21.79 2.41 2.46
C LYS A 140 -21.65 3.84 1.91
N LYS A 141 -20.90 4.70 2.63
CA LYS A 141 -20.63 6.09 2.23
C LYS A 141 -19.69 6.17 1.03
N MET A 142 -18.69 5.28 0.97
CA MET A 142 -17.58 5.36 0.03
C MET A 142 -17.76 4.49 -1.22
N ARG A 143 -18.54 3.40 -1.10
CA ARG A 143 -18.73 2.41 -2.17
C ARG A 143 -19.16 3.02 -3.50
N LYS A 144 -19.93 4.12 -3.48
CA LYS A 144 -20.34 4.80 -4.72
C LYS A 144 -19.16 5.35 -5.53
N TYR A 145 -18.15 5.92 -4.84
CA TYR A 145 -16.94 6.43 -5.48
C TYR A 145 -16.03 5.29 -5.92
N PHE A 146 -15.99 4.20 -5.14
CA PHE A 146 -15.26 2.99 -5.53
C PHE A 146 -15.84 2.36 -6.80
N PHE A 147 -17.16 2.22 -6.91
CA PHE A 147 -17.79 1.71 -8.12
C PHE A 147 -17.68 2.68 -9.30
N GLN A 148 -17.64 3.99 -9.05
CA GLN A 148 -17.30 4.96 -10.10
C GLN A 148 -15.88 4.74 -10.62
N TYR A 149 -14.90 4.59 -9.72
CA TYR A 149 -13.52 4.28 -10.08
C TYR A 149 -13.42 3.01 -10.94
N LEU A 150 -14.12 1.94 -10.56
CA LEU A 150 -14.16 0.71 -11.38
C LEU A 150 -14.83 0.92 -12.75
N ALA A 151 -15.89 1.73 -12.81
CA ALA A 151 -16.56 2.06 -14.06
C ALA A 151 -15.68 2.91 -14.99
N ASP A 152 -14.88 3.83 -14.43
CA ASP A 152 -13.92 4.61 -15.19
C ASP A 152 -12.88 3.69 -15.83
N LEU A 153 -12.24 2.81 -15.04
CA LEU A 153 -11.30 1.81 -15.54
C LEU A 153 -11.92 0.94 -16.64
N ASP A 154 -13.16 0.49 -16.48
CA ASP A 154 -13.84 -0.27 -17.51
C ASP A 154 -14.05 0.54 -18.80
N SER A 155 -14.40 1.82 -18.69
CA SER A 155 -14.52 2.73 -19.84
C SER A 155 -13.19 2.96 -20.57
N PHE A 156 -12.06 2.84 -19.87
CA PHE A 156 -10.71 2.86 -20.44
C PHE A 156 -10.23 1.49 -20.94
N GLY A 157 -11.08 0.46 -20.92
CA GLY A 157 -10.76 -0.86 -21.48
C GLY A 157 -10.20 -1.88 -20.48
N TYR A 158 -10.28 -1.64 -19.17
CA TYR A 158 -9.69 -2.53 -18.16
C TYR A 158 -10.71 -3.46 -17.52
N THR A 159 -10.31 -4.73 -17.36
CA THR A 159 -11.01 -5.68 -16.49
C THR A 159 -10.42 -5.61 -15.09
N SER A 160 -11.25 -5.34 -14.09
CA SER A 160 -10.81 -5.06 -12.70
C SER A 160 -11.22 -6.16 -11.73
N PHE A 161 -10.29 -6.55 -10.86
CA PHE A 161 -10.44 -7.56 -9.82
C PHE A 161 -10.09 -6.94 -8.48
N TYR A 162 -10.91 -7.13 -7.45
CA TYR A 162 -10.60 -6.57 -6.13
C TYR A 162 -10.83 -7.56 -4.99
N LYS A 163 -10.00 -7.45 -3.95
CA LYS A 163 -10.13 -8.25 -2.71
C LYS A 163 -9.55 -7.48 -1.53
N VAL A 164 -10.15 -7.65 -0.36
CA VAL A 164 -9.55 -7.22 0.91
C VAL A 164 -8.61 -8.33 1.38
N LEU A 165 -7.33 -7.99 1.56
CA LEU A 165 -6.29 -8.86 2.05
C LEU A 165 -5.81 -8.39 3.42
N ASN A 166 -5.49 -9.31 4.32
CA ASN A 166 -4.93 -9.00 5.63
C ASN A 166 -3.49 -9.50 5.72
N ALA A 167 -2.54 -8.64 6.10
CA ALA A 167 -1.13 -9.00 6.16
C ALA A 167 -0.81 -10.26 7.01
N LYS A 168 -1.61 -10.52 8.06
CA LYS A 168 -1.51 -11.74 8.88
C LYS A 168 -1.78 -13.04 8.13
N ASP A 169 -2.56 -12.97 7.05
CA ASP A 169 -2.84 -14.11 6.18
C ASP A 169 -1.72 -14.32 5.14
N TYR A 170 -0.68 -13.48 5.18
CA TYR A 170 0.46 -13.47 4.25
C TYR A 170 1.81 -13.45 4.98
N GLY A 171 1.87 -14.08 6.16
CA GLY A 171 3.13 -14.32 6.89
C GLY A 171 3.66 -13.13 7.69
N ILE A 172 2.92 -12.03 7.79
CA ILE A 172 3.35 -10.85 8.56
C ILE A 172 2.53 -10.77 9.87
N PRO A 173 3.14 -10.71 11.06
CA PRO A 173 2.42 -10.68 12.35
C PRO A 173 1.76 -9.32 12.64
N GLN A 174 0.96 -8.82 11.69
CA GLN A 174 0.28 -7.54 11.76
C GLN A 174 -1.16 -7.66 11.23
N ASN A 175 -2.14 -7.25 12.05
CA ASN A 175 -3.52 -7.12 11.60
C ASN A 175 -3.69 -5.85 10.76
N ARG A 176 -3.45 -5.96 9.45
CA ARG A 176 -3.53 -4.85 8.50
C ARG A 176 -4.32 -5.26 7.27
N GLU A 177 -5.58 -4.85 7.25
CA GLU A 177 -6.48 -5.06 6.12
C GLU A 177 -6.37 -3.93 5.09
N ARG A 178 -6.16 -4.29 3.83
CA ARG A 178 -6.14 -3.38 2.68
C ARG A 178 -6.93 -3.95 1.53
N ILE A 179 -7.64 -3.09 0.82
CA ILE A 179 -8.23 -3.44 -0.47
C ILE A 179 -7.17 -3.28 -1.54
N PHE A 180 -7.04 -4.30 -2.38
CA PHE A 180 -6.26 -4.26 -3.60
C PHE A 180 -7.22 -4.34 -4.78
N VAL A 181 -7.02 -3.50 -5.78
CA VAL A 181 -7.66 -3.62 -7.10
C VAL A 181 -6.57 -3.83 -8.13
N ILE A 182 -6.68 -4.93 -8.88
CA ILE A 182 -5.81 -5.25 -9.99
C ILE A 182 -6.64 -5.09 -11.26
N SER A 183 -6.22 -4.18 -12.12
CA SER A 183 -6.91 -3.87 -13.37
C SER A 183 -5.98 -4.17 -14.53
N ILE A 184 -6.47 -4.99 -15.47
CA ILE A 184 -5.71 -5.48 -16.61
C ILE A 184 -6.35 -4.98 -17.89
N LEU A 185 -5.57 -4.31 -18.74
CA LEU A 185 -6.04 -3.80 -20.03
C LEU A 185 -6.45 -4.96 -20.94
N ARG A 186 -7.66 -4.89 -21.50
CA ARG A 186 -8.13 -5.81 -22.54
C ARG A 186 -7.42 -5.51 -23.85
N THR A 187 -6.92 -6.53 -24.52
CA THR A 187 -6.25 -6.43 -25.82
C THR A 187 -6.87 -7.42 -26.80
N GLU A 188 -6.59 -7.29 -28.10
CA GLU A 188 -7.06 -8.28 -29.09
C GLU A 188 -6.61 -9.71 -28.74
N ASP A 189 -5.36 -9.86 -28.26
CA ASP A 189 -4.80 -11.14 -27.81
C ASP A 189 -5.29 -11.61 -26.43
N ASP A 190 -5.91 -10.73 -25.65
CA ASP A 190 -6.34 -11.00 -24.27
C ASP A 190 -7.62 -10.18 -23.96
N PRO A 191 -8.75 -10.51 -24.61
CA PRO A 191 -9.97 -9.72 -24.52
C PRO A 191 -10.71 -9.91 -23.19
N ASN A 192 -10.45 -11.02 -22.49
CA ASN A 192 -11.03 -11.35 -21.19
C ASN A 192 -9.92 -11.76 -20.20
N PRO A 193 -9.12 -10.80 -19.70
CA PRO A 193 -8.06 -11.09 -18.76
C PRO A 193 -8.62 -11.76 -17.51
N GLU A 194 -7.88 -12.72 -16.96
CA GLU A 194 -8.21 -13.39 -15.69
C GLU A 194 -7.13 -13.15 -14.63
N TYR A 195 -7.58 -12.90 -13.40
CA TYR A 195 -6.71 -12.72 -12.25
C TYR A 195 -7.26 -13.43 -11.00
N HIS A 196 -6.36 -14.09 -10.27
CA HIS A 196 -6.66 -14.71 -8.99
C HIS A 196 -5.74 -14.13 -7.92
N PHE A 197 -6.34 -13.65 -6.83
CA PHE A 197 -5.59 -13.22 -5.66
C PHE A 197 -4.88 -14.41 -5.00
N PRO A 198 -3.69 -14.19 -4.40
CA PRO A 198 -2.93 -15.26 -3.77
C PRO A 198 -3.71 -15.91 -2.64
N SER A 199 -3.56 -17.22 -2.51
CA SER A 199 -4.04 -17.97 -1.36
C SER A 199 -3.29 -17.53 -0.10
N PRO A 200 -3.95 -17.51 1.07
CA PRO A 200 -3.28 -17.28 2.34
C PRO A 200 -2.12 -18.24 2.56
N ILE A 201 -1.07 -17.76 3.21
CA ILE A 201 0.01 -18.59 3.76
C ILE A 201 -0.06 -18.58 5.28
N LYS A 202 0.40 -19.67 5.90
CA LYS A 202 0.38 -19.81 7.35
C LYS A 202 1.29 -18.74 7.99
N LEU A 203 0.79 -18.09 9.04
CA LEU A 203 1.60 -17.24 9.89
C LEU A 203 2.47 -18.12 10.81
N GLU A 204 3.79 -18.06 10.62
CA GLU A 204 4.76 -18.85 11.40
C GLU A 204 5.55 -17.98 12.40
N THR A 205 5.49 -16.66 12.26
CA THR A 205 6.15 -15.68 13.12
C THR A 205 5.13 -14.94 13.99
N THR A 206 5.58 -14.46 15.13
CA THR A 206 4.85 -13.65 16.10
C THR A 206 5.43 -12.24 16.18
N VAL A 207 4.81 -11.37 16.98
CA VAL A 207 5.37 -10.02 17.23
C VAL A 207 6.71 -10.11 17.97
N GLU A 208 6.85 -11.06 18.89
CA GLU A 208 8.08 -11.29 19.67
C GLU A 208 9.28 -11.57 18.75
N ASP A 209 9.08 -12.35 17.68
CA ASP A 209 10.12 -12.71 16.72
C ASP A 209 10.69 -11.53 15.92
N ILE A 210 10.06 -10.35 15.97
CA ILE A 210 10.48 -9.14 15.25
C ILE A 210 10.85 -7.98 16.17
N LEU A 211 10.88 -8.19 17.48
CA LEU A 211 11.32 -7.18 18.44
C LEU A 211 12.85 -7.05 18.42
N GLU A 212 13.33 -5.84 18.68
CA GLU A 212 14.74 -5.60 18.98
C GLU A 212 14.96 -5.84 20.49
N ASP A 213 16.01 -6.58 20.84
CA ASP A 213 16.29 -6.98 22.23
C ASP A 213 16.69 -5.79 23.12
N ASP A 214 17.38 -4.81 22.55
CA ASP A 214 17.92 -3.65 23.26
C ASP A 214 17.58 -2.37 22.50
N VAL A 215 16.74 -1.52 23.10
CA VAL A 215 16.28 -0.27 22.51
C VAL A 215 16.55 0.90 23.46
N SER A 216 16.87 2.08 22.89
CA SER A 216 17.09 3.28 23.68
C SER A 216 15.87 3.60 24.57
N PRO A 217 16.07 4.08 25.81
CA PRO A 217 14.98 4.52 26.69
C PRO A 217 14.07 5.60 26.08
N GLU A 218 14.49 6.29 25.02
CA GLU A 218 13.65 7.24 24.27
C GLU A 218 12.44 6.59 23.59
N TYR A 219 12.49 5.28 23.32
CA TYR A 219 11.37 4.52 22.78
C TYR A 219 10.38 4.07 23.86
N TYR A 220 10.73 4.24 25.15
CA TYR A 220 9.83 3.87 26.25
C TYR A 220 8.72 4.91 26.39
N LEU A 221 7.54 4.44 26.79
CA LEU A 221 6.43 5.32 27.09
C LEU A 221 6.82 6.26 28.25
N SER A 222 6.44 7.53 28.13
CA SER A 222 6.55 8.46 29.26
C SER A 222 5.69 7.97 30.43
N GLN A 223 6.16 8.22 31.65
CA GLN A 223 5.44 7.81 32.88
C GLN A 223 3.95 8.21 32.87
N PRO A 224 3.55 9.43 32.47
CA PRO A 224 2.13 9.79 32.42
C PRO A 224 1.31 8.98 31.41
N LEU A 225 1.92 8.58 30.29
CA LEU A 225 1.23 7.76 29.29
C LEU A 225 1.09 6.32 29.79
N LEU A 226 2.15 5.79 30.42
CA LEU A 226 2.18 4.48 31.04
C LEU A 226 1.08 4.36 32.11
N GLU A 227 1.03 5.29 33.07
CA GLU A 227 0.00 5.34 34.11
C GLU A 227 -1.42 5.38 33.52
N LYS A 228 -1.63 6.18 32.46
CA LYS A 228 -2.92 6.24 31.75
C LYS A 228 -3.32 4.91 31.10
N TYR A 229 -2.38 4.14 30.58
CA TYR A 229 -2.67 2.84 29.99
C TYR A 229 -2.87 1.75 31.06
N LEU A 230 -2.06 1.78 32.12
CA LEU A 230 -2.18 0.86 33.26
C LEU A 230 -3.49 1.06 34.04
N THR A 231 -4.02 2.28 34.08
CA THR A 231 -5.32 2.59 34.74
C THR A 231 -6.53 2.28 33.86
N LYS A 232 -6.37 2.20 32.53
CA LYS A 232 -7.48 1.95 31.58
C LYS A 232 -7.69 0.49 31.24
N ALA A 233 -6.65 -0.31 31.32
CA ALA A 233 -6.80 -1.74 31.22
C ALA A 233 -6.87 -2.28 32.66
N ASP A 234 -7.72 -3.27 32.91
CA ASP A 234 -7.71 -4.11 34.12
C ASP A 234 -6.40 -4.96 34.18
N ILE A 235 -5.28 -4.27 33.98
CA ILE A 235 -3.93 -4.82 33.95
C ILE A 235 -3.54 -5.23 35.36
N ASN A 236 -4.02 -4.56 36.41
CA ASN A 236 -3.71 -4.99 37.77
C ASN A 236 -4.20 -6.42 38.02
N GLU A 237 -5.44 -6.77 37.66
CA GLU A 237 -5.95 -8.13 37.90
C GLU A 237 -5.26 -9.17 36.99
N SER A 238 -4.91 -8.79 35.76
CA SER A 238 -4.27 -9.69 34.79
C SER A 238 -2.78 -9.90 35.07
N ILE A 239 -2.04 -8.85 35.45
CA ILE A 239 -0.62 -8.93 35.84
C ILE A 239 -0.49 -9.66 37.17
N GLN A 240 -1.36 -9.40 38.16
CA GLN A 240 -1.31 -10.13 39.43
C GLN A 240 -1.56 -11.63 39.25
N LYS A 241 -2.31 -12.02 38.22
CA LYS A 241 -2.57 -13.42 37.85
C LYS A 241 -1.43 -14.08 37.07
N LEU A 242 -0.68 -13.30 36.29
CA LEU A 242 0.43 -13.78 35.45
C LEU A 242 1.79 -13.74 36.17
N TYR A 243 1.98 -12.78 37.08
CA TYR A 243 3.21 -12.53 37.84
C TYR A 243 2.90 -12.27 39.33
N PRO A 244 2.39 -13.28 40.05
CA PRO A 244 1.98 -13.11 41.45
C PRO A 244 3.14 -12.84 42.41
N GLU A 245 4.36 -13.29 42.07
CA GLU A 245 5.56 -13.16 42.90
C GLU A 245 6.04 -11.70 43.02
N ASP A 246 5.85 -10.90 41.96
CA ASP A 246 6.31 -9.50 41.89
C ASP A 246 5.44 -8.53 42.72
N PHE A 247 4.28 -8.98 43.19
CA PHE A 247 3.35 -8.19 44.02
C PHE A 247 3.38 -8.58 45.51
N ASN A 248 4.12 -9.63 45.90
CA ASN A 248 4.14 -10.14 47.27
C ASN A 248 5.31 -9.61 48.13
N THR A 249 6.12 -8.67 47.65
CA THR A 249 7.28 -8.15 48.41
C THR A 249 7.00 -6.86 49.19
N GLN A 250 5.78 -6.67 49.70
CA GLN A 250 5.51 -5.68 50.75
C GLN A 250 4.62 -6.30 51.83
N ASN A 251 5.19 -7.22 52.60
CA ASN A 251 4.84 -7.48 54.00
C ASN A 251 5.95 -8.37 54.60
N GLY A 252 7.04 -7.72 55.01
CA GLY A 252 8.15 -8.28 55.75
C GLY A 252 8.95 -7.17 56.39
#